data_AF-A3MVU6-F1
#
_entry.id   AF-A3MVU6-F1
#
_cell.length_a   1.000
_cell.length_b   1.000
_cell.length_c   1.000
_cell.angle_alpha   90.00
_cell.angle_beta   90.00
_cell.angle_gamma   90.00
#
_symmetry.space_group_name_H-M   'P 1'
#
loop_
_entity.id
_entity.type
_entity.pdbx_description
1 polymer ?
#
loop_
_entity_poly.entity_id
_entity_poly.type
_entity_poly.pdbx_seq_one_letter_code
_entity_poly.pdbx_strand_id
1 'polypeptide(L)'
;MALRGLSEVFSSVLLLVVTVALSAFVVAVFFNMVYGPSVSRLTVEGASQLCVGRIFAVVNDGGWARLYVVNTGSVPCTFDRAYLIVSGTVVDASETSWCWGGGPVPPGGVGCVITRLEYRADARYRLTGPRGEYVEN
;
A
#
# COMPACT_ATOMS: atom_id res chain seq x y z
N MET A 1 22.35 -65.69 21.66
CA MET A 1 22.40 -64.35 22.29
C MET A 1 22.66 -63.20 21.30
N ALA A 2 23.08 -63.44 20.05
CA ALA A 2 23.39 -62.36 19.09
C ALA A 2 22.18 -61.57 18.54
N LEU A 3 20.97 -62.16 18.47
CA LEU A 3 19.79 -61.49 17.89
C LEU A 3 19.16 -60.39 18.75
N ARG A 4 19.32 -60.42 20.09
CA ARG A 4 18.75 -59.39 20.98
C ARG A 4 19.50 -58.07 20.89
N GLY A 5 20.82 -58.10 20.81
CA GLY A 5 21.65 -56.89 20.69
C GLY A 5 21.43 -56.16 19.36
N LEU A 6 21.23 -56.88 18.25
CA LEU A 6 20.90 -56.26 16.96
C LEU A 6 19.53 -55.57 17.00
N SER A 7 18.50 -56.24 17.54
CA SER A 7 17.15 -55.66 17.65
C SER A 7 17.12 -54.41 18.54
N GLU A 8 17.94 -54.36 19.58
CA GLU A 8 18.05 -53.21 20.48
C GLU A 8 18.75 -52.02 19.82
N VAL A 9 19.81 -52.30 19.03
CA VAL A 9 20.49 -51.29 18.22
C VAL A 9 19.56 -50.72 17.15
N PHE A 10 18.83 -51.58 16.42
CA PHE A 10 17.85 -51.12 15.42
C PHE A 10 16.74 -50.28 16.04
N SER A 11 16.22 -50.70 17.20
CA SER A 11 15.19 -49.95 17.92
C SER A 11 15.68 -48.57 18.37
N SER A 12 16.90 -48.50 18.91
CA SER A 12 17.51 -47.26 19.39
C SER A 12 17.79 -46.29 18.24
N VAL A 13 18.31 -46.80 17.11
CA VAL A 13 18.56 -45.99 15.91
C VAL A 13 17.23 -45.50 15.31
N LEU A 14 16.20 -46.35 15.26
CA LEU A 14 14.87 -45.95 14.77
C LEU A 14 14.27 -44.83 15.64
N LEU A 15 14.33 -44.98 16.96
CA LEU A 15 13.86 -43.96 17.91
C LEU A 15 14.61 -42.63 17.75
N LEU A 16 15.92 -42.68 17.53
CA LEU A 16 16.73 -41.49 17.26
C LEU A 16 16.28 -40.79 15.96
N VAL A 17 16.08 -41.56 14.88
CA VAL A 17 15.64 -40.99 13.59
C VAL A 17 14.26 -40.35 13.72
N VAL A 18 13.32 -41.02 14.39
CA VAL A 18 11.95 -40.52 14.60
C VAL A 18 11.95 -39.25 15.43
N THR A 19 12.73 -39.20 16.52
CA THR A 19 12.82 -38.01 17.38
C THR A 19 13.45 -36.82 16.65
N VAL A 20 14.51 -37.05 15.87
CA VAL A 20 15.13 -36.00 15.04
C VAL A 20 14.14 -35.49 13.99
N ALA A 21 13.43 -36.37 13.29
CA ALA A 21 12.44 -35.98 12.28
C ALA A 21 11.29 -35.17 12.88
N LEU A 22 10.76 -35.59 14.03
CA LEU A 22 9.70 -34.86 14.75
C LEU A 22 10.19 -33.49 15.23
N SER A 23 11.41 -33.41 15.78
CA SER A 23 11.97 -32.13 16.22
C SER A 23 12.16 -31.15 15.06
N ALA A 24 12.67 -31.61 13.92
CA ALA A 24 12.82 -30.81 12.71
C ALA A 24 11.47 -30.34 12.16
N PHE A 25 10.45 -31.20 12.21
CA PHE A 25 9.09 -30.85 11.79
C PHE A 25 8.48 -29.76 12.69
N VAL A 26 8.58 -29.90 14.01
CA VAL A 26 8.05 -28.89 14.95
C VAL A 26 8.77 -27.55 14.77
N VAL A 27 10.10 -27.57 14.61
CA VAL A 27 10.89 -26.36 14.34
C VAL A 27 10.45 -25.71 13.02
N ALA A 28 10.29 -26.49 11.95
CA ALA A 28 9.82 -25.97 10.66
C ALA A 28 8.41 -25.36 10.75
N VAL A 29 7.47 -26.01 11.45
CA VAL A 29 6.12 -25.49 11.67
C VAL A 29 6.15 -24.20 12.49
N PHE A 30 6.95 -24.16 13.56
CA PHE A 30 7.11 -22.97 14.38
C PHE A 30 7.71 -21.82 13.57
N PHE A 31 8.75 -22.06 12.77
CA PHE A 31 9.31 -21.03 11.90
C PHE A 31 8.33 -20.55 10.83
N ASN A 32 7.53 -21.45 10.25
CA ASN A 32 6.49 -21.07 9.29
C ASN A 32 5.26 -20.39 9.93
N MET A 33 4.95 -20.64 11.20
CA MET A 33 3.85 -19.93 11.89
C MET A 33 4.30 -18.59 12.47
N VAL A 34 5.49 -18.52 13.04
CA VAL A 34 6.01 -17.31 13.71
C VAL A 34 6.67 -16.35 12.72
N TYR A 35 7.36 -16.89 11.71
CA TYR A 35 8.06 -16.10 10.69
C TYR A 35 7.49 -16.29 9.28
N GLY A 36 6.64 -17.30 9.04
CA GLY A 36 5.86 -17.35 7.81
C GLY A 36 4.78 -16.27 7.84
N PRO A 37 4.46 -15.67 6.70
CA PRO A 37 4.09 -14.28 6.62
C PRO A 37 2.65 -14.05 7.09
N SER A 38 2.46 -13.90 8.40
CA SER A 38 1.51 -12.94 8.94
C SER A 38 2.08 -11.52 8.85
N VAL A 39 2.70 -11.20 7.71
CA VAL A 39 2.97 -9.82 7.33
C VAL A 39 1.60 -9.28 6.96
N SER A 40 0.94 -8.67 7.94
CA SER A 40 -0.34 -8.00 7.77
C SER A 40 -0.34 -7.25 6.44
N ARG A 41 -1.42 -7.34 5.65
CA ARG A 41 -1.52 -6.60 4.38
C ARG A 41 -1.14 -5.12 4.54
N LEU A 42 -1.37 -4.53 5.72
CA LEU A 42 -0.88 -3.20 6.12
C LEU A 42 0.64 -3.01 6.00
N THR A 43 1.48 -3.99 6.35
CA THR A 43 2.94 -3.87 6.29
C THR A 43 3.46 -4.04 4.85
N VAL A 44 2.77 -4.84 4.02
CA VAL A 44 3.09 -4.98 2.58
C VAL A 44 2.61 -3.76 1.79
N GLU A 45 1.43 -3.21 2.11
CA GLU A 45 0.94 -1.95 1.56
C GLU A 45 1.76 -0.75 2.07
N GLY A 46 2.16 -0.74 3.33
CA GLY A 46 3.07 0.27 3.89
C GLY A 46 4.51 0.22 3.35
N ALA A 47 4.96 -0.94 2.88
CA ALA A 47 6.26 -1.09 2.22
C ALA A 47 6.26 -0.63 0.75
N SER A 48 5.08 -0.46 0.16
CA SER A 48 4.97 0.04 -1.20
C SER A 48 5.12 1.56 -1.22
N GLN A 49 6.03 2.06 -2.06
CA GLN A 49 6.23 3.50 -2.20
C GLN A 49 4.92 4.16 -2.63
N LEU A 50 4.42 5.08 -1.81
CA LEU A 50 3.27 5.92 -2.15
C LEU A 50 3.69 6.95 -3.20
N CYS A 51 2.70 7.44 -3.96
CA CYS A 51 2.92 8.60 -4.82
C CYS A 51 3.45 9.78 -3.99
N VAL A 52 4.41 10.49 -4.58
CA VAL A 52 4.89 11.78 -4.08
C VAL A 52 4.64 12.81 -5.17
N GLY A 53 3.83 13.82 -4.87
CA GLY A 53 3.53 14.88 -5.81
C GLY A 53 3.03 16.13 -5.12
N ARG A 54 2.73 17.15 -5.91
CA ARG A 54 2.07 18.37 -5.43
C ARG A 54 1.01 18.82 -6.41
N ILE A 55 -0.01 19.47 -5.89
CA ILE A 55 -0.93 20.24 -6.73
C ILE A 55 -0.22 21.57 -7.01
N PHE A 56 0.15 21.81 -8.27
CA PHE A 56 0.90 23.02 -8.62
C PHE A 56 0.01 24.13 -9.20
N ALA A 57 -1.19 23.79 -9.64
CA ALA A 57 -2.18 24.76 -10.10
C ALA A 57 -3.60 24.26 -9.84
N VAL A 58 -4.48 25.19 -9.49
CA VAL A 58 -5.93 24.98 -9.40
C VAL A 58 -6.58 26.06 -10.26
N VAL A 59 -7.48 25.66 -11.14
CA VAL A 59 -8.17 26.57 -12.08
C VAL A 59 -9.68 26.48 -11.90
N ASN A 60 -10.35 27.61 -12.14
CA ASN A 60 -11.80 27.69 -12.19
C ASN A 60 -12.29 27.24 -13.57
N ASP A 61 -13.05 26.15 -13.60
CA ASP A 61 -13.67 25.59 -14.78
C ASP A 61 -15.20 25.57 -14.59
N GLY A 62 -15.86 26.66 -14.98
CA GLY A 62 -17.32 26.77 -14.86
C GLY A 62 -17.84 26.77 -13.42
N GLY A 63 -17.04 27.24 -12.45
CA GLY A 63 -17.35 27.25 -11.02
C GLY A 63 -16.72 26.09 -10.24
N TRP A 64 -16.22 25.06 -10.94
CA TRP A 64 -15.61 23.90 -10.33
C TRP A 64 -14.08 24.00 -10.32
N ALA A 65 -13.46 23.41 -9.31
CA ALA A 65 -12.02 23.32 -9.18
C ALA A 65 -11.47 22.20 -10.07
N ARG A 66 -10.61 22.56 -11.02
CA ARG A 66 -9.79 21.63 -11.78
C ARG A 66 -8.35 21.75 -11.32
N LEU A 67 -7.73 20.62 -10.98
CA LEU A 67 -6.44 20.57 -10.31
C LEU A 67 -5.39 19.97 -11.23
N TYR A 68 -4.21 20.58 -11.25
CA TYR A 68 -3.05 20.08 -11.95
C TYR A 68 -2.02 19.59 -10.96
N VAL A 69 -1.61 18.33 -11.13
CA VAL A 69 -0.71 17.63 -10.24
C VAL A 69 0.57 17.32 -10.98
N VAL A 70 1.71 17.53 -10.33
CA VAL A 70 2.99 17.03 -10.81
C VAL A 70 3.43 15.89 -9.91
N ASN A 71 3.83 14.78 -10.52
CA ASN A 71 4.40 13.64 -9.82
C ASN A 71 5.92 13.82 -9.77
N THR A 72 6.46 14.00 -8.56
CA THR A 72 7.89 14.16 -8.31
C THR A 72 8.53 12.91 -7.70
N GLY A 73 7.75 11.83 -7.54
CA GLY A 73 8.18 10.56 -7.01
C GLY A 73 8.58 9.54 -8.09
N SER A 74 8.79 8.30 -7.65
CA SER A 74 9.17 7.15 -8.47
C SER A 74 7.99 6.24 -8.86
N VAL A 75 6.80 6.49 -8.32
CA VAL A 75 5.59 5.67 -8.50
C VAL A 75 4.47 6.51 -9.11
N PRO A 76 3.67 5.98 -10.05
CA PRO A 76 2.52 6.71 -10.60
C PRO A 76 1.51 7.15 -9.53
N CYS A 77 0.96 8.35 -9.69
CA CYS A 77 -0.05 8.90 -8.78
C CYS A 77 -1.46 8.60 -9.26
N THR A 78 -2.23 7.91 -8.44
CA THR A 78 -3.66 7.67 -8.66
C THR A 78 -4.44 8.37 -7.57
N PHE A 79 -5.50 9.09 -7.95
CA PHE A 79 -6.40 9.77 -7.01
C PHE A 79 -7.82 9.30 -7.22
N ASP A 80 -8.55 9.07 -6.13
CA ASP A 80 -9.95 8.65 -6.11
C ASP A 80 -10.86 9.68 -5.42
N ARG A 81 -10.29 10.51 -4.53
CA ARG A 81 -11.02 11.57 -3.83
C ARG A 81 -10.28 12.90 -3.79
N ALA A 82 -11.07 13.96 -3.70
CA ALA A 82 -10.64 15.32 -3.48
C ALA A 82 -11.38 15.92 -2.27
N TYR A 83 -10.71 16.82 -1.55
CA TYR A 83 -11.25 17.54 -0.40
C TYR A 83 -11.00 19.03 -0.56
N LEU A 84 -12.02 19.82 -0.24
CA LEU A 84 -11.93 21.27 -0.10
C LEU A 84 -11.68 21.61 1.37
N ILE A 85 -10.61 22.34 1.64
CA ILE A 85 -10.16 22.66 3.00
C ILE A 85 -10.13 24.18 3.16
N VAL A 86 -10.90 24.69 4.13
CA VAL A 86 -10.98 26.11 4.44
C VAL A 86 -10.66 26.29 5.91
N SER A 87 -9.68 27.14 6.22
CA SER A 87 -9.21 27.38 7.59
C SER A 87 -8.84 26.10 8.36
N GLY A 88 -8.26 25.10 7.67
CA GLY A 88 -7.84 23.83 8.25
C GLY A 88 -8.95 22.78 8.38
N THR A 89 -10.19 23.11 8.04
CA THR A 89 -11.35 22.20 8.11
C THR A 89 -11.73 21.72 6.73
N VAL A 90 -11.99 20.41 6.59
CA VAL A 90 -12.59 19.85 5.37
C VAL A 90 -14.04 20.32 5.33
N VAL A 91 -14.38 21.14 4.33
CA VAL A 91 -15.72 21.70 4.16
C VAL A 91 -16.53 20.97 3.09
N ASP A 92 -15.86 20.30 2.15
CA ASP A 92 -16.50 19.51 1.11
C ASP A 92 -15.56 18.40 0.60
N ALA A 93 -16.14 17.37 -0.03
CA ALA A 93 -15.43 16.24 -0.60
C ALA A 93 -16.08 15.78 -1.92
N SER A 94 -15.26 15.36 -2.87
CA SER A 94 -15.74 14.93 -4.19
C SER A 94 -14.94 13.74 -4.70
N GLU A 95 -15.58 12.92 -5.52
CA GLU A 95 -14.86 11.94 -6.35
C GLU A 95 -14.05 12.66 -7.42
N THR A 96 -12.94 12.05 -7.81
CA THR A 96 -12.05 12.59 -8.84
C THR A 96 -12.20 11.84 -10.16
N SER A 97 -12.08 12.55 -11.27
CA SER A 97 -11.91 11.95 -12.59
C SER A 97 -10.76 12.60 -13.34
N TRP A 98 -10.23 11.91 -14.36
CA TRP A 98 -9.09 12.40 -15.12
C TRP A 98 -9.53 13.24 -16.32
N CYS A 99 -8.80 14.31 -16.61
CA CYS A 99 -9.02 15.11 -17.81
C CYS A 99 -8.79 14.26 -19.07
N TRP A 100 -9.69 14.40 -20.05
CA TRP A 100 -9.60 13.78 -21.38
C TRP A 100 -9.41 12.25 -21.40
N GLY A 101 -9.94 11.53 -20.41
CA GLY A 101 -9.79 10.08 -20.32
C GLY A 101 -8.36 9.63 -19.97
N GLY A 102 -7.57 10.52 -19.37
CA GLY A 102 -6.25 10.20 -18.84
C GLY A 102 -6.28 9.14 -17.73
N GLY A 103 -5.10 8.79 -17.25
CA GLY A 103 -4.92 7.82 -16.17
C GLY A 103 -3.95 8.34 -15.10
N PRO A 104 -3.39 7.44 -14.28
CA PRO A 104 -2.44 7.79 -13.24
C PRO A 104 -1.31 8.67 -13.76
N VAL A 105 -0.89 9.64 -12.96
CA VAL A 105 0.19 10.58 -13.34
C VAL A 105 1.53 9.85 -13.25
N PRO A 106 2.26 9.64 -14.37
CA PRO A 106 3.51 8.91 -14.35
C PRO A 106 4.61 9.69 -13.59
N PRO A 107 5.65 9.01 -13.07
CA PRO A 107 6.82 9.65 -12.46
C PRO A 107 7.41 10.76 -13.35
N GLY A 108 7.65 11.95 -12.77
CA GLY A 108 8.13 13.13 -13.51
C GLY A 108 7.08 13.79 -14.43
N GLY A 109 5.88 13.24 -14.49
CA GLY A 109 4.79 13.71 -15.34
C GLY A 109 3.87 14.72 -14.67
N VAL A 110 3.00 15.32 -15.50
CA VAL A 110 1.92 16.20 -15.08
C VAL A 110 0.58 15.58 -15.45
N GLY A 111 -0.37 15.65 -14.52
CA GLY A 111 -1.74 15.20 -14.71
C GLY A 111 -2.74 16.28 -14.37
N CYS A 112 -3.97 16.06 -14.83
CA CYS A 112 -5.11 16.95 -14.64
C CYS A 112 -6.27 16.15 -14.06
N VAL A 113 -6.81 16.66 -12.96
CA VAL A 113 -7.88 16.04 -12.16
C VAL A 113 -9.09 16.97 -12.16
N ILE A 114 -10.23 16.43 -12.56
CA ILE A 114 -11.53 17.07 -12.49
C ILE A 114 -12.19 16.70 -11.16
N THR A 115 -12.80 17.68 -10.51
CA THR A 115 -13.58 17.49 -9.29
C THR A 115 -14.94 18.16 -9.42
N ARG A 116 -15.86 17.84 -8.51
CA ARG A 116 -17.08 18.63 -8.27
C ARG A 116 -16.95 19.49 -7.01
N LEU A 117 -15.75 19.92 -6.67
CA LEU A 117 -15.54 20.89 -5.59
C LEU A 117 -15.65 22.30 -6.16
N GLU A 118 -16.28 23.21 -5.42
CA GLU A 118 -16.32 24.62 -5.82
C GLU A 118 -14.91 25.21 -5.89
N TYR A 119 -14.65 26.04 -6.90
CA TYR A 119 -13.41 26.80 -6.98
C TYR A 119 -13.42 27.95 -5.96
N ARG A 120 -12.40 27.98 -5.10
CA ARG A 120 -12.17 28.99 -4.05
C ARG A 120 -10.70 29.36 -4.00
N ALA A 121 -10.44 30.65 -4.14
CA ALA A 121 -9.07 31.18 -4.11
C ALA A 121 -8.45 31.16 -2.71
N ASP A 122 -9.28 31.15 -1.66
CA ASP A 122 -8.88 31.14 -0.25
C ASP A 122 -8.81 29.73 0.36
N ALA A 123 -9.06 28.70 -0.45
CA ALA A 123 -9.11 27.32 0.01
C ALA A 123 -7.85 26.54 -0.39
N ARG A 124 -7.60 25.47 0.37
CA ARG A 124 -6.71 24.40 -0.05
C ARG A 124 -7.52 23.24 -0.59
N TYR A 125 -6.89 22.50 -1.48
CA TYR A 125 -7.40 21.29 -2.07
C TYR A 125 -6.45 20.16 -1.75
N ARG A 126 -7.01 19.03 -1.32
CA ARG A 126 -6.24 17.81 -1.08
C ARG A 126 -6.79 16.71 -1.96
N LEU A 127 -5.91 16.01 -2.67
CA LEU A 127 -6.26 14.78 -3.37
C LEU A 127 -5.75 13.60 -2.56
N THR A 128 -6.53 12.53 -2.49
CA THR A 128 -6.12 11.26 -1.92
C THR A 128 -6.27 10.14 -2.93
N GLY A 129 -5.43 9.12 -2.78
CA GLY A 129 -5.51 7.89 -3.57
C GLY A 129 -5.98 6.69 -2.75
N PRO A 130 -6.34 5.59 -3.44
CA PRO A 130 -6.93 4.40 -2.81
C PRO A 130 -5.97 3.66 -1.87
N ARG A 131 -4.67 3.96 -1.91
CA ARG A 131 -3.64 3.34 -1.05
C ARG A 131 -3.18 4.26 0.07
N GLY A 132 -3.84 5.42 0.23
CA GLY A 132 -3.46 6.44 1.20
C GLY A 132 -2.45 7.45 0.68
N GLU A 133 -2.24 7.53 -0.64
CA GLU A 133 -1.50 8.63 -1.25
C GLU A 133 -2.20 9.96 -0.91
N TYR A 134 -1.44 11.04 -0.71
CA TYR A 134 -2.02 12.37 -0.59
C TYR A 134 -1.13 13.43 -1.22
N VAL A 135 -1.77 14.43 -1.84
CA VAL A 135 -1.12 15.65 -2.34
C VAL A 135 -1.99 16.87 -2.02
N GLU A 136 -1.38 18.01 -1.76
CA GLU A 136 -2.05 19.28 -1.41
C GLU A 136 -1.41 20.44 -2.20
N ASN A 137 -2.11 21.58 -2.30
CA ASN A 137 -1.60 22.84 -2.85
C ASN A 137 -1.14 23.85 -1.78
#